data_AF-A0A0P8CLB4-F1
#
_entry.id   AF-A0A0P8CLB4-F1
#
_cell.length_a   1.000
_cell.length_b   1.000
_cell.length_c   1.000
_cell.angle_alpha   90.00
_cell.angle_beta   90.00
_cell.angle_gamma   90.00
#
_symmetry.space_group_name_H-M   'P 1'
#
loop_
_entity.id
_entity.type
_entity.pdbx_description
1 polymer ?
#
loop_
_entity_poly.entity_id
_entity_poly.type
_entity_poly.pdbx_seq_one_letter_code
_entity_poly.pdbx_strand_id
1 'polypeptide(L)'
;QRRTATSVTRLCGAPSTPCNSCVGCAKTRGSLHCVVYKNAIFIIDVRSHKEESVFSDLQLMESLESSWPEIMSNYEIKGLKFSNVKTSKKDISKNRRVGLLTSITINGKLYFPPGQGVTAASTPGVVTDVELRLIRSISWIGDLICSDENPLRKEMEKLNIKIHDIELRLSPKGLIIYSKKADCGWLLKGHPESVFSFVREMMTPDWVVSQLQDRIEKPLLALTY
;
A
#
# COMPACT_ATOMS: atom_id res chain seq x y z
N GLN A 1 -20.14 -36.61 -13.25
CA GLN A 1 -19.12 -37.03 -14.25
C GLN A 1 -17.86 -36.21 -14.04
N ARG A 2 -16.74 -36.85 -13.66
CA ARG A 2 -15.42 -36.19 -13.59
C ARG A 2 -15.02 -35.80 -15.01
N ARG A 3 -14.92 -34.50 -15.29
CA ARG A 3 -14.47 -33.97 -16.59
C ARG A 3 -12.95 -33.82 -16.52
N THR A 4 -12.23 -34.67 -17.24
CA THR A 4 -10.80 -34.53 -17.49
C THR A 4 -10.58 -33.29 -18.35
N ALA A 5 -9.87 -32.31 -17.80
CA ALA A 5 -9.44 -31.10 -18.51
C ALA A 5 -7.99 -31.27 -18.96
N THR A 6 -7.72 -31.05 -20.24
CA THR A 6 -6.35 -30.98 -20.76
C THR A 6 -5.95 -29.50 -20.79
N SER A 7 -5.07 -29.08 -19.89
CA SER A 7 -4.46 -27.75 -19.94
C SER A 7 -3.40 -27.75 -21.03
N VAL A 8 -3.54 -26.87 -22.02
CA VAL A 8 -2.50 -26.61 -23.03
C VAL A 8 -1.90 -25.24 -22.71
N THR A 9 -0.80 -25.23 -21.99
CA THR A 9 -0.02 -24.00 -21.76
C THR A 9 1.00 -23.88 -22.89
N ARG A 10 0.73 -23.01 -23.88
CA ARG A 10 1.73 -22.67 -24.91
C ARG A 10 2.68 -21.63 -24.30
N LEU A 11 3.85 -22.10 -23.88
CA LEU A 11 4.94 -21.27 -23.34
C LEU A 11 5.56 -20.43 -24.46
N CYS A 12 5.40 -19.11 -24.39
CA CYS A 12 6.23 -18.17 -25.13
C CYS A 12 7.16 -17.43 -24.14
N GLY A 13 8.41 -17.90 -24.04
CA GLY A 13 9.56 -17.16 -23.52
C GLY A 13 9.87 -17.35 -22.03
N ALA A 14 11.03 -17.94 -21.74
CA ALA A 14 11.54 -18.21 -20.39
C ALA A 14 11.73 -16.93 -19.52
N PRO A 15 11.56 -17.03 -18.19
CA PRO A 15 11.88 -15.95 -17.26
C PRO A 15 13.40 -15.88 -17.02
N SER A 16 14.01 -14.72 -17.25
CA SER A 16 15.35 -14.43 -16.74
C SER A 16 15.24 -13.77 -15.37
N THR A 17 15.62 -14.52 -14.33
CA THR A 17 15.94 -14.14 -12.93
C THR A 17 14.77 -13.90 -11.97
N PRO A 18 14.70 -14.59 -10.81
CA PRO A 18 13.82 -14.22 -9.70
C PRO A 18 14.48 -13.14 -8.84
N CYS A 19 13.78 -12.03 -8.59
CA CYS A 19 14.17 -11.03 -7.60
C CYS A 19 13.40 -11.32 -6.30
N ASN A 20 14.12 -11.79 -5.27
CA ASN A 20 13.57 -12.23 -3.99
C ASN A 20 13.31 -11.09 -2.97
N SER A 21 13.14 -9.83 -3.40
CA SER A 21 12.96 -8.73 -2.44
C SER A 21 11.97 -7.64 -2.85
N CYS A 22 11.09 -7.89 -3.82
CA CYS A 22 10.03 -6.96 -4.18
C CYS A 22 8.66 -7.65 -4.08
N VAL A 23 7.90 -7.37 -3.02
CA VAL A 23 6.42 -7.47 -3.08
C VAL A 23 5.95 -6.33 -3.97
N GLY A 24 6.12 -6.50 -5.27
CA GLY A 24 6.02 -5.41 -6.24
C GLY A 24 6.07 -5.97 -7.65
N CYS A 25 4.89 -6.26 -8.18
CA CYS A 25 4.55 -6.40 -9.60
C CYS A 25 5.67 -6.96 -10.49
N ALA A 26 5.83 -8.29 -10.50
CA ALA A 26 6.57 -8.94 -11.58
C ALA A 26 5.92 -8.52 -12.91
N LYS A 27 6.65 -7.80 -13.76
CA LYS A 27 6.15 -7.31 -15.06
C LYS A 27 5.73 -8.51 -15.92
N THR A 28 4.46 -8.87 -15.89
CA THR A 28 3.91 -9.97 -16.68
C THR A 28 3.95 -9.59 -18.16
N ARG A 29 4.66 -10.42 -18.95
CA ARG A 29 4.46 -10.47 -20.40
C ARG A 29 3.05 -11.03 -20.63
N GLY A 30 2.33 -10.50 -21.62
CA GLY A 30 0.98 -10.99 -21.88
C GLY A 30 0.98 -12.50 -22.20
N SER A 31 0.00 -13.23 -21.68
CA SER A 31 -0.11 -14.68 -21.84
C SER A 31 -1.55 -15.11 -22.07
N LEU A 32 -1.75 -16.04 -23.00
CA LEU A 32 -3.06 -16.61 -23.29
C LEU A 32 -3.14 -18.01 -22.68
N HIS A 33 -4.09 -18.21 -21.77
CA HIS A 33 -4.38 -19.51 -21.17
C HIS A 33 -5.69 -20.04 -21.74
N CYS A 34 -5.76 -21.34 -22.02
CA CYS A 34 -7.02 -21.96 -22.41
C CYS A 34 -7.27 -23.27 -21.66
N VAL A 35 -8.55 -23.56 -21.46
CA VAL A 35 -9.04 -24.83 -20.93
C VAL A 35 -10.06 -25.39 -21.92
N VAL A 36 -9.77 -26.57 -22.46
CA VAL A 36 -10.60 -27.23 -23.46
C VAL A 36 -11.38 -28.37 -22.80
N TYR A 37 -12.70 -28.34 -22.97
CA TYR A 37 -13.62 -29.41 -22.64
C TYR A 37 -14.25 -29.99 -23.93
N LYS A 38 -14.95 -31.12 -23.82
CA LYS A 38 -15.58 -31.77 -24.98
C LYS A 38 -16.55 -30.87 -25.76
N ASN A 39 -17.17 -29.88 -25.10
CA ASN A 39 -18.20 -29.03 -25.68
C ASN A 39 -18.00 -27.53 -25.41
N ALA A 40 -16.83 -27.14 -24.88
CA ALA A 40 -16.56 -25.74 -24.52
C ALA A 40 -15.06 -25.47 -24.50
N ILE A 41 -14.69 -24.23 -24.84
CA ILE A 41 -13.32 -23.72 -24.71
C ILE A 41 -13.40 -22.45 -23.86
N PHE A 42 -12.63 -22.40 -22.79
CA PHE A 42 -12.47 -21.22 -21.96
C PHE A 42 -11.09 -20.61 -22.23
N ILE A 43 -11.03 -19.29 -22.34
CA ILE A 43 -9.81 -18.55 -22.66
C ILE A 43 -9.64 -17.43 -21.65
N ILE A 44 -8.45 -17.30 -21.08
CA ILE A 44 -8.05 -16.18 -20.23
C ILE A 44 -6.88 -15.49 -20.93
N ASP A 45 -7.13 -14.28 -21.44
CA ASP A 45 -6.09 -13.40 -21.97
C ASP A 45 -5.54 -12.51 -20.86
N VAL A 46 -4.34 -12.81 -20.39
CA VAL A 46 -3.62 -11.98 -19.43
C VAL A 46 -2.88 -10.90 -20.22
N ARG A 47 -3.37 -9.66 -20.13
CA ARG A 47 -2.77 -8.52 -20.81
C ARG A 47 -1.41 -8.14 -20.21
N SER A 48 -0.53 -7.59 -21.04
CA SER A 48 0.80 -7.15 -20.63
C SER A 48 0.71 -5.92 -19.72
N HIS A 49 1.50 -5.87 -18.65
CA HIS A 49 1.60 -4.67 -17.81
C HIS A 49 2.27 -3.48 -18.54
N LYS A 50 2.93 -3.71 -19.68
CA LYS A 50 3.49 -2.65 -20.53
C LYS A 50 2.48 -2.05 -21.51
N GLU A 51 1.31 -2.67 -21.64
CA GLU A 51 0.26 -2.12 -22.49
C GLU A 51 -0.24 -0.80 -21.90
N GLU A 52 -0.29 0.23 -22.72
CA GLU A 52 -0.75 1.53 -22.24
C GLU A 52 -2.25 1.51 -22.02
N SER A 53 -2.67 2.04 -20.86
CA SER A 53 -4.07 2.36 -20.58
C SER A 53 -5.01 1.16 -20.63
N VAL A 54 -4.56 -0.02 -20.17
CA VAL A 54 -5.35 -1.27 -20.08
C VAL A 54 -6.69 -1.04 -19.38
N PHE A 55 -6.69 -0.34 -18.25
CA PHE A 55 -7.91 0.00 -17.50
C PHE A 55 -8.73 1.17 -18.08
N SER A 56 -8.33 1.69 -19.24
CA SER A 56 -9.12 2.64 -20.03
C SER A 56 -9.80 1.95 -21.23
N ASP A 57 -9.55 0.66 -21.42
CA ASP A 57 -10.13 -0.12 -22.49
C ASP A 57 -11.52 -0.63 -22.08
N LEU A 58 -12.57 0.00 -22.64
CA LEU A 58 -13.96 -0.32 -22.31
C LEU A 58 -14.31 -1.76 -22.67
N GLN A 59 -13.80 -2.29 -23.78
CA GLN A 59 -14.10 -3.67 -24.18
C GLN A 59 -13.52 -4.67 -23.18
N LEU A 60 -12.33 -4.38 -22.63
CA LEU A 60 -11.75 -5.19 -21.58
C LEU A 60 -12.57 -5.11 -20.28
N MET A 61 -13.05 -3.92 -19.92
CA MET A 61 -13.89 -3.75 -18.73
C MET A 61 -15.26 -4.43 -18.88
N GLU A 62 -15.87 -4.37 -20.06
CA GLU A 62 -17.09 -5.10 -20.40
C GLU A 62 -16.87 -6.62 -20.31
N SER A 63 -15.74 -7.11 -20.82
CA SER A 63 -15.38 -8.53 -20.74
C SER A 63 -15.18 -8.97 -19.27
N LEU A 64 -14.57 -8.11 -18.45
CA LEU A 64 -14.36 -8.34 -17.02
C LEU A 64 -15.70 -8.35 -16.26
N GLU A 65 -16.61 -7.43 -16.54
CA GLU A 65 -17.95 -7.39 -15.92
C GLU A 65 -18.79 -8.61 -16.29
N SER A 66 -18.76 -9.01 -17.56
CA SER A 66 -19.50 -10.18 -18.03
C SER A 66 -18.95 -11.50 -17.49
N SER A 67 -17.63 -11.60 -17.27
CA SER A 67 -16.98 -12.85 -16.88
C SER A 67 -16.82 -13.01 -15.38
N TRP A 68 -16.61 -11.90 -14.65
CA TRP A 68 -16.39 -11.84 -13.21
C TRP A 68 -17.14 -10.66 -12.57
N PRO A 69 -18.49 -10.64 -12.64
CA PRO A 69 -19.29 -9.55 -12.09
C PRO A 69 -19.06 -9.32 -10.59
N GLU A 70 -18.74 -10.37 -9.83
CA GLU A 70 -18.41 -10.28 -8.40
C GLU A 70 -17.16 -9.43 -8.14
N ILE A 71 -16.16 -9.48 -9.02
CA ILE A 71 -14.95 -8.64 -8.92
C ILE A 71 -15.32 -7.19 -9.22
N MET A 72 -16.07 -6.97 -10.30
CA MET A 72 -16.50 -5.63 -10.73
C MET A 72 -17.46 -4.96 -9.74
N SER A 73 -18.22 -5.74 -8.97
CA SER A 73 -19.17 -5.22 -7.98
C SER A 73 -18.52 -4.34 -6.91
N ASN A 74 -17.24 -4.56 -6.59
CA ASN A 74 -16.47 -3.74 -5.64
C ASN A 74 -16.20 -2.32 -6.16
N TYR A 75 -16.31 -2.12 -7.47
CA TYR A 75 -16.05 -0.86 -8.14
C TYR A 75 -17.34 -0.16 -8.59
N GLU A 76 -18.50 -0.79 -8.40
CA GLU A 76 -19.79 -0.23 -8.77
C GLU A 76 -20.17 0.95 -7.87
N ILE A 77 -20.58 2.06 -8.48
CA ILE A 77 -21.15 3.20 -7.79
C ILE A 77 -22.64 2.95 -7.62
N LYS A 78 -23.00 2.42 -6.44
CA LYS A 78 -24.37 2.07 -6.09
C LYS A 78 -25.24 3.32 -5.91
N GLY A 79 -26.53 3.18 -6.24
CA GLY A 79 -27.54 4.23 -6.00
C GLY A 79 -27.65 5.29 -7.10
N LEU A 80 -26.86 5.18 -8.17
CA LEU A 80 -26.95 6.07 -9.33
C LEU A 80 -27.27 5.28 -10.60
N LYS A 81 -28.21 5.78 -11.40
CA LYS A 81 -28.49 5.28 -12.75
C LYS A 81 -28.11 6.35 -13.75
N PHE A 82 -27.22 6.02 -14.68
CA PHE A 82 -26.77 6.96 -15.70
C PHE A 82 -27.12 6.47 -17.09
N SER A 83 -27.38 7.42 -18.00
CA SER A 83 -27.32 7.14 -19.43
C SER A 83 -25.89 6.76 -19.82
N ASN A 84 -25.75 5.95 -20.88
CA ASN A 84 -24.45 5.58 -21.41
C ASN A 84 -23.74 6.81 -21.98
N VAL A 85 -23.01 7.54 -21.13
CA VAL A 85 -22.10 8.59 -21.57
C VAL A 85 -20.91 7.90 -22.22
N LYS A 86 -20.76 8.09 -23.53
CA LYS A 86 -19.61 7.56 -24.27
C LYS A 86 -18.38 8.41 -23.96
N THR A 87 -17.61 8.03 -22.95
CA THR A 87 -16.27 8.57 -22.75
C THR A 87 -15.27 7.78 -23.59
N SER A 88 -14.43 8.46 -24.38
CA SER A 88 -13.45 7.77 -25.22
C SER A 88 -12.31 7.17 -24.38
N LYS A 89 -11.71 6.06 -24.84
CA LYS A 89 -10.49 5.47 -24.24
C LYS A 89 -9.38 6.52 -24.06
N LYS A 90 -9.25 7.45 -25.02
CA LYS A 90 -8.26 8.53 -24.98
C LYS A 90 -8.52 9.50 -23.83
N ASP A 91 -9.77 9.87 -23.60
CA ASP A 91 -10.15 10.79 -22.53
C ASP A 91 -10.02 10.12 -21.16
N ILE A 92 -10.46 8.85 -21.02
CA ILE A 92 -10.27 8.06 -19.79
C ILE A 92 -8.77 7.95 -19.46
N SER A 93 -7.95 7.61 -20.46
CA SER A 93 -6.49 7.53 -20.32
C SER A 93 -5.87 8.87 -19.92
N LYS A 94 -6.29 9.97 -20.54
CA LYS A 94 -5.83 11.32 -20.21
C LYS A 94 -6.18 11.70 -18.78
N ASN A 95 -7.43 11.49 -18.38
CA ASN A 95 -7.91 11.80 -17.03
C ASN A 95 -7.16 10.97 -15.98
N ARG A 96 -6.95 9.67 -16.22
CA ARG A 96 -6.20 8.80 -15.31
C ARG A 96 -4.75 9.24 -15.13
N ARG A 97 -4.07 9.70 -16.19
CA ARG A 97 -2.69 10.21 -16.11
C ARG A 97 -2.56 11.43 -15.20
N VAL A 98 -3.58 12.29 -15.16
CA VAL A 98 -3.61 13.48 -14.30
C VAL A 98 -4.27 13.21 -12.93
N GLY A 99 -4.55 11.95 -12.59
CA GLY A 99 -5.14 11.57 -11.31
C GLY A 99 -6.65 11.74 -11.20
N LEU A 100 -7.34 12.08 -12.30
CA LEU A 100 -8.80 12.18 -12.32
C LEU A 100 -9.43 10.79 -12.50
N LEU A 101 -10.36 10.47 -11.61
CA LEU A 101 -11.21 9.29 -11.70
C LEU A 101 -12.39 9.59 -12.62
N THR A 102 -12.37 9.00 -13.82
CA THR A 102 -13.53 9.04 -14.73
C THR A 102 -14.29 7.75 -14.60
N SER A 103 -15.56 7.84 -14.23
CA SER A 103 -16.44 6.70 -14.19
C SER A 103 -16.72 6.16 -15.59
N ILE A 104 -16.99 4.86 -15.67
CA ILE A 104 -17.38 4.17 -16.91
C ILE A 104 -18.77 3.58 -16.73
N THR A 105 -19.59 3.67 -17.77
CA THR A 105 -20.93 3.05 -17.77
C THR A 105 -20.88 1.76 -18.56
N ILE A 106 -21.24 0.64 -17.93
CA ILE A 106 -21.33 -0.69 -18.54
C ILE A 106 -22.72 -1.24 -18.19
N ASN A 107 -23.50 -1.65 -19.19
CA ASN A 107 -24.83 -2.23 -19.00
C ASN A 107 -25.76 -1.38 -18.10
N GLY A 108 -25.67 -0.05 -18.19
CA GLY A 108 -26.48 0.89 -17.40
C GLY A 108 -26.05 1.06 -15.94
N LYS A 109 -24.97 0.40 -15.52
CA LYS A 109 -24.33 0.57 -14.21
C LYS A 109 -23.09 1.44 -14.34
N LEU A 110 -22.80 2.20 -13.29
CA LEU A 110 -21.65 3.08 -13.24
C LEU A 110 -20.54 2.44 -12.40
N TYR A 111 -19.31 2.45 -12.91
CA TYR A 111 -18.15 1.88 -12.21
C TYR A 111 -17.01 2.90 -12.13
N PHE A 112 -16.27 2.87 -11.03
CA PHE A 112 -14.91 3.39 -11.03
C PHE A 112 -13.99 2.38 -11.72
N PRO A 113 -13.10 2.78 -12.64
CA PRO A 113 -12.26 1.83 -13.33
C PRO A 113 -11.26 1.21 -12.35
N PRO A 114 -11.04 -0.12 -12.39
CA PRO A 114 -9.99 -0.78 -11.62
C PRO A 114 -8.63 -0.11 -11.81
N GLY A 115 -7.82 -0.13 -10.75
CA GLY A 115 -6.52 0.54 -10.71
C GLY A 115 -6.56 2.07 -10.60
N GLN A 116 -7.75 2.71 -10.63
CA GLN A 116 -7.94 4.15 -10.34
C GLN A 116 -7.05 5.12 -11.16
N GLY A 117 -6.88 6.38 -10.75
CA GLY A 117 -5.90 7.27 -11.38
C GLY A 117 -4.47 6.75 -11.19
N VAL A 118 -3.49 7.15 -12.02
CA VAL A 118 -2.09 6.69 -11.85
C VAL A 118 -1.52 7.13 -10.50
N THR A 119 -1.87 8.34 -10.06
CA THR A 119 -1.51 8.91 -8.76
C THR A 119 -2.37 8.38 -7.60
N ALA A 120 -3.59 7.93 -7.90
CA ALA A 120 -4.51 7.31 -6.94
C ALA A 120 -4.46 5.76 -6.99
N ALA A 121 -3.50 5.19 -7.72
CA ALA A 121 -3.35 3.76 -7.82
C ALA A 121 -2.98 3.20 -6.44
N SER A 122 -3.43 1.99 -6.16
CA SER A 122 -3.39 1.35 -4.84
C SER A 122 -2.08 1.58 -4.07
N THR A 123 -0.90 1.41 -4.69
CA THR A 123 0.38 1.58 -4.00
C THR A 123 0.67 3.02 -3.57
N PRO A 124 0.67 4.04 -4.47
CA PRO A 124 0.75 5.43 -4.05
C PRO A 124 -0.29 5.82 -2.99
N GLY A 125 -1.56 5.41 -3.16
CA GLY A 125 -2.62 5.74 -2.22
C GLY A 125 -2.39 5.15 -0.82
N VAL A 126 -2.00 3.87 -0.73
CA VAL A 126 -1.69 3.21 0.54
C VAL A 126 -0.47 3.82 1.22
N VAL A 127 0.58 4.13 0.45
CA VAL A 127 1.78 4.77 1.00
C VAL A 127 1.45 6.17 1.55
N THR A 128 0.70 6.97 0.79
CA THR A 128 0.27 8.30 1.23
C THR A 128 -0.67 8.22 2.44
N ASP A 129 -1.59 7.26 2.50
CA ASP A 129 -2.46 7.06 3.66
C ASP A 129 -1.64 6.73 4.92
N VAL A 130 -0.69 5.81 4.81
CA VAL A 130 0.24 5.46 5.90
C VAL A 130 1.06 6.67 6.34
N GLU A 131 1.61 7.43 5.41
CA GLU A 131 2.36 8.65 5.69
C GLU A 131 1.50 9.68 6.44
N LEU A 132 0.31 9.99 5.93
CA LEU A 132 -0.61 10.94 6.57
C LEU A 132 -1.03 10.46 7.96
N ARG A 133 -1.29 9.17 8.11
CA ARG A 133 -1.62 8.58 9.41
C ARG A 133 -0.45 8.66 10.38
N LEU A 134 0.79 8.46 9.92
CA LEU A 134 1.99 8.61 10.73
C LEU A 134 2.19 10.05 11.20
N ILE A 135 2.07 11.03 10.29
CA ILE A 135 2.18 12.47 10.62
C ILE A 135 1.13 12.85 11.68
N ARG A 136 -0.14 12.50 11.46
CA ARG A 136 -1.22 12.78 12.43
C ARG A 136 -0.97 12.10 13.77
N SER A 137 -0.49 10.87 13.75
CA SER A 137 -0.18 10.11 14.97
C SER A 137 0.94 10.78 15.77
N ILE A 138 1.99 11.28 15.11
CA ILE A 138 3.08 12.02 15.77
C ILE A 138 2.56 13.33 16.36
N SER A 139 1.71 14.08 15.63
CA SER A 139 1.06 15.27 16.17
C SER A 139 0.22 14.98 17.41
N TRP A 140 -0.61 13.94 17.38
CA TRP A 140 -1.39 13.51 18.53
C TRP A 140 -0.55 13.07 19.73
N ILE A 141 0.58 12.41 19.49
CA ILE A 141 1.55 12.10 20.55
C ILE A 141 2.07 13.40 21.17
N GLY A 142 2.42 14.39 20.34
CA GLY A 142 2.81 15.72 20.80
C GLY A 142 1.74 16.35 21.70
N ASP A 143 0.50 16.43 21.23
CA ASP A 143 -0.63 16.99 22.00
C ASP A 143 -0.87 16.24 23.32
N LEU A 144 -0.76 14.90 23.29
CA LEU A 144 -0.92 14.08 24.47
C LEU A 144 0.19 14.32 25.49
N ILE A 145 1.44 14.52 25.05
CA ILE A 145 2.56 14.91 25.93
C ILE A 145 2.32 16.30 26.52
N CYS A 146 1.76 17.23 25.75
CA CYS A 146 1.41 18.57 26.22
C CYS A 146 0.28 18.59 27.27
N SER A 147 -0.52 17.54 27.40
CA SER A 147 -1.66 17.51 28.33
C SER A 147 -1.22 17.60 29.79
N ASP A 148 -1.92 18.40 30.62
CA ASP A 148 -1.65 18.56 32.06
C ASP A 148 -1.72 17.22 32.83
N GLU A 149 -2.51 16.28 32.33
CA GLU A 149 -2.68 14.96 32.94
C GLU A 149 -1.58 13.96 32.59
N ASN A 150 -0.68 14.30 31.64
CA ASN A 150 0.35 13.38 31.20
C ASN A 150 1.46 13.23 32.26
N PRO A 151 1.75 12.01 32.73
CA PRO A 151 2.84 11.76 33.69
C PRO A 151 4.20 12.24 33.19
N LEU A 152 4.47 12.13 31.88
CA LEU A 152 5.72 12.59 31.28
C LEU A 152 5.89 14.10 31.42
N ARG A 153 4.81 14.88 31.28
CA ARG A 153 4.86 16.32 31.46
C ARG A 153 5.28 16.70 32.88
N LYS A 154 4.73 16.02 33.89
CA LYS A 154 5.09 16.21 35.30
C LYS A 154 6.57 15.88 35.57
N GLU A 155 7.12 14.88 34.88
CA GLU A 155 8.56 14.57 34.96
C GLU A 155 9.42 15.62 34.28
N MET A 156 9.01 16.10 33.09
CA MET A 156 9.70 17.16 32.36
C MET A 156 9.74 18.47 33.16
N GLU A 157 8.65 18.83 33.85
CA GLU A 157 8.57 20.00 34.72
C GLU A 157 9.58 19.91 35.88
N LYS A 158 9.70 18.74 36.53
CA LYS A 158 10.71 18.51 37.59
C LYS A 158 12.14 18.68 37.11
N LEU A 159 12.41 18.31 35.86
CA LEU A 159 13.72 18.42 35.22
C LEU A 159 13.94 19.78 34.53
N ASN A 160 12.98 20.71 34.65
CA ASN A 160 13.00 22.01 33.99
C ASN A 160 13.21 21.89 32.46
N ILE A 161 12.62 20.88 31.83
CA ILE A 161 12.68 20.62 30.39
C ILE A 161 11.48 21.29 29.73
N LYS A 162 11.72 22.12 28.70
CA LYS A 162 10.64 22.72 27.92
C LYS A 162 10.23 21.77 26.80
N ILE A 163 9.00 21.93 26.32
CA ILE A 163 8.46 21.08 25.26
C ILE A 163 9.20 21.20 23.92
N HIS A 164 9.85 22.33 23.67
CA HIS A 164 10.70 22.53 22.49
C HIS A 164 12.11 21.93 22.65
N ASP A 165 12.44 21.42 23.83
CA ASP A 165 13.72 20.77 24.15
C ASP A 165 13.66 19.24 24.01
N ILE A 166 12.56 18.71 23.47
CA ILE A 166 12.38 17.27 23.21
C ILE A 166 12.27 16.96 21.72
N GLU A 167 12.76 15.78 21.35
CA GLU A 167 12.72 15.25 19.99
C GLU A 167 12.40 13.75 20.01
N LEU A 168 11.85 13.22 18.91
CA LEU A 168 11.80 11.78 18.70
C LEU A 168 13.18 11.31 18.23
N ARG A 169 13.73 10.31 18.92
CA ARG A 169 15.05 9.76 18.63
C ARG A 169 15.03 8.23 18.64
N LEU A 170 15.88 7.63 17.81
CA LEU A 170 16.11 6.19 17.83
C LEU A 170 17.09 5.82 18.94
N SER A 171 16.73 4.83 19.75
CA SER A 171 17.61 4.24 20.77
C SER A 171 17.80 2.75 20.51
N PRO A 172 18.77 2.09 21.19
CA PRO A 172 18.92 0.63 21.15
C PRO A 172 17.66 -0.13 21.61
N LYS A 173 16.79 0.52 22.37
CA LYS A 173 15.53 -0.06 22.87
C LYS A 173 14.32 0.27 22.00
N GLY A 174 14.53 0.98 20.89
CA GLY A 174 13.48 1.49 20.00
C GLY A 174 13.30 3.00 20.09
N LEU A 175 12.15 3.48 19.61
CA LEU A 175 11.85 4.91 19.54
C LEU A 175 11.66 5.53 20.95
N ILE A 176 12.33 6.63 21.20
CA ILE A 176 12.27 7.38 22.47
C ILE A 176 11.85 8.84 22.22
N ILE A 177 11.24 9.45 23.22
CA ILE A 177 11.20 10.90 23.36
C ILE A 177 12.48 11.27 24.12
N TYR A 178 13.33 12.11 23.55
CA TYR A 178 14.66 12.43 24.09
C TYR A 178 14.76 13.92 24.39
N SER A 179 15.32 14.26 25.55
CA SER A 179 15.75 15.62 25.85
C SER A 179 17.26 15.72 25.84
N LYS A 180 17.79 16.56 24.95
CA LYS A 180 19.23 16.86 24.92
C LYS A 180 19.70 17.64 26.15
N LYS A 181 18.82 18.46 26.74
CA LYS A 181 19.13 19.31 27.89
C LYS A 181 19.43 18.49 29.15
N ALA A 182 18.61 17.47 29.41
CA ALA A 182 18.75 16.60 30.57
C ALA A 182 19.51 15.29 30.26
N ASP A 183 19.89 15.09 29.01
CA ASP A 183 20.47 13.85 28.47
C ASP A 183 19.73 12.59 28.92
N CYS A 184 18.40 12.63 28.80
CA CYS A 184 17.52 11.54 29.20
C CYS A 184 16.46 11.28 28.14
N GLY A 185 15.91 10.07 28.14
CA GLY A 185 14.87 9.70 27.20
C GLY A 185 13.85 8.72 27.78
N TRP A 186 12.63 8.83 27.28
CA TRP A 186 11.49 8.02 27.66
C TRP A 186 11.12 7.12 26.50
N LEU A 187 11.13 5.81 26.74
CA LEU A 187 10.76 4.83 25.75
C LEU A 187 9.29 4.98 25.36
N LEU A 188 9.03 5.04 24.05
CA LEU A 188 7.69 5.04 23.51
C LEU A 188 7.09 3.63 23.66
N LYS A 189 6.57 3.33 24.84
CA LYS A 189 5.96 2.04 25.14
C LYS A 189 4.67 1.89 24.33
N GLY A 190 4.56 0.78 23.60
CA GLY A 190 3.32 0.40 22.96
C GLY A 190 2.28 -0.01 24.00
N HIS A 191 1.03 0.41 23.78
CA HIS A 191 -0.13 -0.22 24.39
C HIS A 191 -0.94 -0.87 23.24
N PRO A 192 -1.50 -2.07 23.40
CA PRO A 192 -2.35 -2.65 22.37
C PRO A 192 -3.39 -1.63 21.90
N GLU A 193 -3.48 -1.43 20.59
CA GLU A 193 -4.40 -0.48 19.93
C GLU A 193 -4.18 1.03 20.23
N SER A 194 -2.97 1.46 20.60
CA SER A 194 -2.67 2.89 20.79
C SER A 194 -1.90 3.54 19.63
N VAL A 195 -2.04 4.86 19.50
CA VAL A 195 -1.28 5.71 18.55
C VAL A 195 0.24 5.50 18.71
N PHE A 196 0.71 5.25 19.93
CA PHE A 196 2.10 4.95 20.24
C PHE A 196 2.57 3.64 19.60
N SER A 197 1.74 2.59 19.65
CA SER A 197 2.07 1.30 19.04
C SER A 197 2.14 1.40 17.51
N PHE A 198 1.23 2.17 16.89
CA PHE A 198 1.26 2.42 15.46
C PHE A 198 2.55 3.12 15.02
N VAL A 199 2.94 4.21 15.70
CA VAL A 199 4.18 4.95 15.37
C VAL A 199 5.41 4.07 15.60
N ARG A 200 5.44 3.31 16.70
CA ARG A 200 6.53 2.38 16.99
C ARG A 200 6.67 1.31 15.92
N GLU A 201 5.58 0.67 15.50
CA GLU A 201 5.60 -0.37 14.48
C GLU A 201 6.07 0.18 13.12
N MET A 202 5.63 1.39 12.76
CA MET A 202 5.99 2.01 11.49
C MET A 202 7.44 2.51 11.44
N MET A 203 7.97 3.03 12.54
CA MET A 203 9.30 3.66 12.56
C MET A 203 10.40 2.75 13.13
N THR A 204 10.06 1.90 14.09
CA THR A 204 11.01 1.03 14.81
C THR A 204 10.38 -0.33 15.11
N PRO A 205 10.00 -1.11 14.08
CA PRO A 205 9.44 -2.44 14.28
C PRO A 205 10.45 -3.36 15.00
N ASP A 206 9.96 -4.40 15.65
CA ASP A 206 10.77 -5.24 16.55
C ASP A 206 12.02 -5.84 15.87
N TRP A 207 11.94 -6.14 14.57
CA TRP A 207 13.09 -6.62 13.80
C TRP A 207 14.19 -5.55 13.65
N VAL A 208 13.83 -4.26 13.52
CA VAL A 208 14.79 -3.15 13.49
C VAL A 208 15.44 -3.00 14.85
N VAL A 209 14.65 -3.03 15.93
CA VAL A 209 15.17 -2.94 17.31
C VAL A 209 16.16 -4.07 17.59
N SER A 210 15.81 -5.31 17.20
CA SER A 210 16.68 -6.48 17.35
C SER A 210 18.02 -6.30 16.63
N GLN A 211 17.99 -5.76 15.40
CA GLN A 211 19.21 -5.48 14.62
C GLN A 211 20.08 -4.37 15.23
N LEU A 212 19.45 -3.34 15.81
CA LEU A 212 20.18 -2.27 16.51
C LEU A 212 20.89 -2.80 17.74
N GLN A 213 20.22 -3.65 18.53
CA GLN A 213 20.79 -4.28 19.72
C GLN A 213 21.96 -5.20 19.35
N ASP A 214 21.78 -6.06 18.35
CA ASP A 214 22.83 -7.00 17.92
C ASP A 214 24.08 -6.25 17.43
N ARG A 215 23.92 -5.09 16.76
CA ARG A 215 25.04 -4.23 16.34
C ARG A 215 25.76 -3.52 17.49
N ILE A 216 25.09 -3.28 18.60
CA ILE A 216 25.69 -2.65 19.79
C ILE A 216 26.44 -3.69 20.62
N GLU A 217 25.89 -4.90 20.71
CA GLU A 217 26.54 -6.03 21.40
C GLU A 217 27.72 -6.59 20.61
N LYS A 218 27.63 -6.56 19.28
CA LYS A 218 28.69 -6.94 18.34
C LYS A 218 29.06 -5.73 17.50
N PRO A 219 29.73 -4.71 18.08
CA PRO A 219 30.20 -3.59 17.29
C PRO A 219 31.11 -4.18 16.21
N LEU A 220 30.81 -3.88 14.95
CA LEU A 220 31.71 -4.19 13.84
C LEU A 220 33.08 -3.70 14.29
N LEU A 221 34.03 -4.62 14.48
CA LEU A 221 35.43 -4.25 14.58
C LEU A 221 35.67 -3.39 13.35
N ALA A 222 35.87 -2.08 13.58
CA ALA A 222 36.15 -1.17 12.50
C ALA A 222 37.34 -1.78 11.76
N LEU A 223 37.10 -2.19 10.51
CA LEU A 223 38.17 -2.54 9.59
C LEU A 223 38.98 -1.25 9.46
N THR A 224 40.01 -1.19 10.30
CA THR A 224 41.09 -0.23 10.24
C THR A 224 41.84 -0.62 8.97
N TYR A 225 41.54 0.09 7.88
CA TYR A 225 42.38 0.12 6.69
C TYR A 225 43.61 0.97 6.97
#